data_AF-A0A2E4KRY8-F1
#
_entry.id   AF-A0A2E4KRY8-F1
#
_cell.length_a   1.000
_cell.length_b   1.000
_cell.length_c   1.000
_cell.angle_alpha   90.00
_cell.angle_beta   90.00
_cell.angle_gamma   90.00
#
_symmetry.space_group_name_H-M   'P 1'
#
loop_
_entity.id
_entity.type
_entity.pdbx_description
1 polymer ?
#
loop_
_entity_poly.entity_id
_entity_poly.type
_entity_poly.pdbx_seq_one_letter_code
_entity_poly.pdbx_strand_id
1 'polypeptide(L)'
;MTEVYGDQVRFVFKDLPLSTHPQAFKAAEAAQCAHAQERFWEYHDKLFANQRAMAIPDLKRYAGELDLDQLAFDACLDSGETADLVRQDIAEAESYGVTSTPMFFINGRLISGALPFETFETVINDELARGER
;
A
#
# COMPACT_ATOMS: atom_id res chain seq x y z
N MET A 1 6.62 -0.69 -12.61
CA MET A 1 6.05 -2.03 -12.87
C MET A 1 4.92 -1.94 -13.89
N THR A 2 3.81 -1.29 -13.55
CA THR A 2 2.64 -1.10 -14.42
C THR A 2 2.97 -0.35 -15.71
N GLU A 3 3.89 0.62 -15.67
CA GLU A 3 4.37 1.31 -16.87
C GLU A 3 5.08 0.39 -17.89
N VAL A 4 5.79 -0.65 -17.41
CA VAL A 4 6.59 -1.54 -18.27
C VAL A 4 5.74 -2.72 -18.77
N TYR A 5 4.90 -3.28 -17.90
CA TYR A 5 4.19 -4.53 -18.17
C TYR A 5 2.70 -4.34 -18.51
N GLY A 6 2.13 -3.17 -18.26
CA GLY A 6 0.70 -2.91 -18.46
C GLY A 6 -0.18 -4.00 -17.84
N ASP A 7 -1.10 -4.54 -18.65
CA ASP A 7 -2.07 -5.56 -18.23
C ASP A 7 -1.49 -6.96 -18.03
N GLN A 8 -0.20 -7.17 -18.32
CA GLN A 8 0.46 -8.48 -18.07
C GLN A 8 0.69 -8.73 -16.57
N VAL A 9 0.59 -7.68 -15.75
CA VAL A 9 0.73 -7.79 -14.30
C VAL A 9 -0.45 -7.13 -13.59
N ARG A 10 -0.85 -7.73 -12.47
CA ARG A 10 -1.73 -7.08 -11.50
C ARG A 10 -0.90 -6.68 -10.29
N PHE A 11 -0.85 -5.39 -10.00
CA PHE A 11 -0.20 -4.88 -8.81
C PHE A 11 -1.20 -4.78 -7.66
N VAL A 12 -0.89 -5.39 -6.52
CA VAL A 12 -1.71 -5.39 -5.31
C VAL A 12 -0.87 -4.86 -4.16
N PHE A 13 -1.39 -3.84 -3.47
CA PHE A 13 -0.78 -3.32 -2.25
C PHE A 13 -1.39 -4.00 -1.04
N LYS A 14 -0.57 -4.26 -0.02
CA LYS A 14 -0.98 -4.87 1.25
C LYS A 14 -0.37 -4.11 2.41
N ASP A 15 -1.20 -3.73 3.38
CA ASP A 15 -0.78 -2.93 4.53
C ASP A 15 -0.04 -3.78 5.56
N LEU A 16 1.17 -3.35 5.94
CA LEU A 16 1.91 -3.89 7.08
C LEU A 16 2.51 -2.76 7.93
N PRO A 17 1.67 -1.96 8.63
CA PRO A 17 2.15 -0.91 9.51
C PRO A 17 2.90 -1.49 10.71
N LEU A 18 4.24 -1.35 10.71
CA LEU A 18 5.08 -1.87 11.78
C LEU A 18 4.90 -1.06 13.08
N SER A 19 4.83 -1.74 14.22
CA SER A 19 4.59 -1.13 15.54
C SER A 19 5.66 -0.13 15.98
N THR A 20 6.86 -0.20 15.40
CA THR A 20 7.95 0.77 15.60
C THR A 20 7.66 2.15 15.00
N HIS A 21 6.61 2.26 14.17
CA HIS A 21 6.16 3.48 13.53
C HIS A 21 4.78 3.87 14.06
N PRO A 22 4.68 4.74 15.08
CA PRO A 22 3.43 4.96 15.80
C PRO A 22 2.28 5.53 14.94
N GLN A 23 2.61 6.20 13.84
CA GLN A 23 1.61 6.76 12.90
C GLN A 23 1.26 5.81 11.74
N ALA A 24 1.97 4.69 11.58
CA ALA A 24 1.83 3.85 10.39
C ALA A 24 0.44 3.24 10.26
N PHE A 25 -0.15 2.78 11.37
CA PHE A 25 -1.50 2.18 11.34
C PHE A 25 -2.54 3.22 10.88
N LYS A 26 -2.46 4.45 11.40
CA LYS A 26 -3.42 5.49 11.03
C LYS A 26 -3.21 6.01 9.61
N ALA A 27 -1.96 6.04 9.14
CA ALA A 27 -1.64 6.35 7.76
C ALA A 27 -2.17 5.29 6.78
N ALA A 28 -2.12 4.00 7.16
CA ALA A 28 -2.73 2.91 6.38
C ALA A 28 -4.26 3.04 6.33
N GLU A 29 -4.93 3.29 7.46
CA GLU A 29 -6.38 3.57 7.48
C GLU A 29 -6.74 4.73 6.54
N ALA A 30 -5.96 5.81 6.58
CA ALA A 30 -6.14 6.99 5.73
C ALA A 30 -5.98 6.67 4.24
N ALA A 31 -4.98 5.86 3.87
CA ALA A 31 -4.82 5.39 2.49
C ALA A 31 -6.03 4.56 2.02
N GLN A 32 -6.57 3.70 2.89
CA GLN A 32 -7.79 2.94 2.58
C GLN A 32 -9.05 3.82 2.51
N CYS A 33 -9.14 4.88 3.31
CA CYS A 33 -10.21 5.88 3.17
C CYS A 33 -10.12 6.61 1.82
N ALA A 34 -8.91 6.90 1.33
CA ALA A 34 -8.71 7.42 -0.01
C ALA A 34 -9.03 6.38 -1.10
N HIS A 35 -8.77 5.09 -0.84
CA HIS A 35 -9.16 4.01 -1.74
C HIS A 35 -10.68 3.94 -1.94
N ALA A 36 -11.47 4.14 -0.89
CA ALA A 36 -12.93 4.19 -0.99
C ALA A 36 -13.44 5.31 -1.92
N GLN A 37 -12.60 6.31 -2.20
CA GLN A 37 -12.86 7.39 -3.15
C GLN A 37 -12.07 7.23 -4.47
N GLU A 38 -11.51 6.04 -4.74
CA GLU A 38 -10.74 5.71 -5.94
C GLU A 38 -9.40 6.47 -6.10
N ARG A 39 -8.86 7.03 -5.00
CA ARG A 39 -7.62 7.85 -4.99
C ARG A 39 -6.48 7.24 -4.17
N PHE A 40 -6.43 5.91 -4.09
CA PHE A 40 -5.44 5.21 -3.26
C PHE A 40 -4.01 5.58 -3.65
N TRP A 41 -3.67 5.52 -4.94
CA TRP A 41 -2.28 5.70 -5.40
C TRP A 41 -1.79 7.13 -5.22
N GLU A 42 -2.64 8.12 -5.49
CA GLU A 42 -2.29 9.53 -5.28
C GLU A 42 -2.10 9.83 -3.78
N TYR A 43 -2.93 9.26 -2.93
CA TYR A 43 -2.79 9.40 -1.48
C TYR A 43 -1.58 8.66 -0.94
N HIS A 44 -1.31 7.44 -1.44
CA HIS A 44 -0.09 6.68 -1.17
C HIS A 44 1.16 7.52 -1.49
N ASP A 45 1.24 8.07 -2.70
CA ASP A 45 2.39 8.88 -3.13
C ASP A 45 2.56 10.13 -2.27
N LYS A 46 1.43 10.73 -1.87
CA LYS A 46 1.42 11.87 -0.94
C LYS A 46 2.01 11.49 0.42
N LEU A 47 1.67 10.33 0.98
CA LEU A 47 2.25 9.85 2.24
C LEU A 47 3.76 9.58 2.10
N PHE A 48 4.18 8.94 1.01
CA PHE A 48 5.59 8.65 0.74
C PHE A 48 6.42 9.93 0.56
N ALA A 49 5.85 10.98 -0.03
CA ALA A 49 6.50 12.29 -0.13
C ALA A 49 6.59 13.02 1.22
N ASN A 50 5.81 12.63 2.23
CA ASN A 50 5.64 13.35 3.49
C ASN A 50 5.86 12.51 4.75
N GLN A 51 6.78 11.53 4.72
CA GLN A 51 6.97 10.57 5.82
C GLN A 51 7.28 11.15 7.22
N ARG A 52 7.63 12.44 7.31
CA ARG A 52 7.88 13.14 8.58
C ARG A 52 6.64 13.76 9.22
N ALA A 53 5.53 13.85 8.49
CA ALA A 53 4.28 14.48 8.92
C ALA A 53 3.11 13.54 8.61
N MET A 54 2.75 12.73 9.61
CA MET A 54 1.70 11.71 9.49
C MET A 54 0.71 11.74 10.67
N ALA A 55 0.65 12.87 11.40
CA ALA A 55 -0.38 13.02 12.42
C ALA A 55 -1.76 13.14 11.75
N ILE A 56 -2.84 12.83 12.46
CA ILE A 56 -4.21 12.89 11.91
C ILE A 56 -4.52 14.22 11.18
N PRO A 57 -4.15 15.41 11.71
CA PRO A 57 -4.35 16.66 10.97
C PRO A 57 -3.61 16.73 9.64
N ASP A 58 -2.41 16.13 9.53
CA ASP A 58 -1.67 16.05 8.27
C ASP A 58 -2.38 15.13 7.28
N LEU A 59 -2.83 13.97 7.73
CA LEU A 59 -3.56 13.00 6.91
C LEU A 59 -4.83 13.64 6.31
N LYS A 60 -5.64 14.30 7.14
CA LYS A 60 -6.84 15.02 6.69
C LYS A 60 -6.50 16.15 5.71
N ARG A 61 -5.44 16.91 5.98
CA ARG A 61 -4.96 17.97 5.07
C ARG A 61 -4.53 17.40 3.72
N TYR A 62 -3.85 16.25 3.69
CA TYR A 62 -3.46 15.60 2.44
C TYR A 62 -4.65 15.16 1.60
N ALA A 63 -5.74 14.71 2.22
CA ALA A 63 -6.97 14.39 1.50
C ALA A 63 -7.55 15.63 0.81
N GLY A 64 -7.61 16.76 1.52
CA GLY A 64 -8.05 18.03 0.95
C GLY A 64 -7.14 18.55 -0.16
N GLU A 65 -5.82 18.40 -0.03
CA GLU A 65 -4.84 18.77 -1.08
C GLU A 65 -4.94 17.91 -2.35
N LEU A 66 -5.62 16.76 -2.28
CA LEU A 66 -5.86 15.86 -3.40
C LEU A 66 -7.30 15.93 -3.93
N ASP A 67 -8.08 16.91 -3.47
CA ASP A 67 -9.48 17.13 -3.83
C ASP A 67 -10.38 15.93 -3.53
N LEU A 68 -10.11 15.19 -2.45
CA LEU A 68 -11.05 14.17 -1.94
C LEU A 68 -12.26 14.84 -1.30
N ASP A 69 -13.38 14.12 -1.22
CA ASP A 69 -14.50 14.51 -0.36
C ASP A 69 -14.02 14.49 1.10
N GLN A 70 -13.77 15.68 1.63
CA GLN A 70 -13.23 15.89 2.96
C GLN A 70 -14.18 15.37 4.05
N LEU A 71 -15.50 15.52 3.88
CA LEU A 71 -16.46 15.10 4.89
C LEU A 71 -16.50 13.58 4.97
N ALA A 72 -16.53 12.90 3.81
CA ALA A 72 -16.47 11.45 3.75
C ALA A 72 -15.14 10.90 4.28
N PHE A 73 -14.02 11.53 3.89
CA PHE A 73 -12.69 11.13 4.34
C PHE A 73 -12.54 11.27 5.86
N ASP A 74 -12.93 12.41 6.42
CA ASP A 74 -12.86 12.67 7.85
C ASP A 74 -13.71 11.67 8.64
N ALA A 75 -14.93 11.38 8.18
CA ALA A 75 -15.81 10.41 8.82
C ALA A 75 -15.21 8.98 8.79
N CYS A 76 -14.65 8.56 7.65
CA CYS A 76 -13.98 7.28 7.50
C CYS A 76 -12.79 7.17 8.45
N LEU A 77 -11.92 8.19 8.47
CA LEU A 77 -10.71 8.18 9.27
C LEU A 77 -11.02 8.28 10.77
N ASP A 78 -11.94 9.14 11.19
CA ASP A 78 -12.24 9.35 12.61
C ASP A 78 -12.97 8.15 13.23
N SER A 79 -13.82 7.47 12.45
CA SER A 79 -14.51 6.25 12.90
C SER A 79 -13.62 5.00 12.87
N GLY A 80 -12.53 5.03 12.10
CA GLY A 80 -11.68 3.87 11.86
C GLY A 80 -12.38 2.82 11.00
N GLU A 81 -13.21 3.25 10.05
CA GLU A 81 -14.00 2.40 9.15
C GLU A 81 -13.14 1.35 8.42
N THR A 82 -11.91 1.72 8.06
CA THR A 82 -10.98 0.85 7.32
C THR A 82 -10.00 0.07 8.21
N ALA A 83 -10.10 0.20 9.53
CA ALA A 83 -9.15 -0.44 10.45
C ALA A 83 -9.16 -1.97 10.35
N ASP A 84 -10.32 -2.58 10.07
CA ASP A 84 -10.40 -4.04 9.91
C ASP A 84 -9.74 -4.52 8.62
N LEU A 85 -9.74 -3.73 7.54
CA LEU A 85 -8.99 -4.06 6.31
C LEU A 85 -7.49 -4.08 6.59
N VAL A 86 -6.99 -3.05 7.29
CA VAL A 86 -5.57 -2.98 7.68
C VAL A 86 -5.18 -4.17 8.57
N ARG A 87 -6.03 -4.55 9.53
CA ARG A 87 -5.78 -5.73 10.39
C ARG A 87 -5.80 -7.04 9.62
N GLN A 88 -6.66 -7.17 8.61
CA GLN A 88 -6.70 -8.35 7.75
C GLN A 88 -5.39 -8.50 6.96
N ASP A 89 -4.89 -7.41 6.39
CA ASP A 89 -3.61 -7.42 5.67
C ASP A 89 -2.42 -7.75 6.60
N ILE A 90 -2.42 -7.22 7.84
CA ILE A 90 -1.42 -7.59 8.85
C ILE A 90 -1.47 -9.09 9.16
N ALA A 91 -2.67 -9.63 9.42
CA ALA A 91 -2.84 -11.05 9.73
C ALA A 91 -2.44 -11.96 8.55
N GLU A 92 -2.72 -11.53 7.33
CA GLU A 92 -2.28 -12.21 6.11
C GLU A 92 -0.76 -12.22 6.00
N ALA A 93 -0.10 -11.06 6.18
CA ALA A 93 1.35 -10.94 6.18
C ALA A 93 2.00 -11.84 7.25
N GLU A 94 1.46 -11.86 8.47
CA GLU A 94 1.90 -12.75 9.55
C GLU A 94 1.76 -14.23 9.17
N SER A 95 0.67 -14.62 8.51
CA SER A 95 0.46 -16.00 8.05
C SER A 95 1.50 -16.46 7.02
N TYR A 96 2.08 -15.53 6.28
CA TYR A 96 3.18 -15.76 5.34
C TYR A 96 4.57 -15.55 5.97
N GLY A 97 4.65 -15.26 7.27
CA GLY A 97 5.91 -15.02 7.98
C GLY A 97 6.60 -13.69 7.63
N VAL A 98 5.86 -12.75 7.05
CA VAL A 98 6.36 -11.41 6.70
C VAL A 98 6.44 -10.57 7.96
N THR A 99 7.64 -10.07 8.28
CA THR A 99 7.91 -9.32 9.52
C THR A 99 8.59 -7.97 9.29
N SER A 100 8.79 -7.59 8.03
CA SER A 100 9.44 -6.35 7.65
C SER A 100 8.94 -5.85 6.30
N THR A 101 9.18 -4.57 6.03
CA THR A 101 8.79 -3.90 4.80
C THR A 101 9.98 -3.18 4.16
N PRO A 102 10.04 -3.06 2.82
CA PRO A 102 9.10 -3.65 1.87
C PRO A 102 9.40 -5.14 1.62
N MET A 103 8.36 -5.90 1.33
CA MET A 103 8.42 -7.31 0.94
C MET A 103 7.44 -7.54 -0.20
N PHE A 104 7.82 -8.35 -1.18
CA PHE A 104 7.06 -8.54 -2.40
C PHE A 104 6.87 -10.03 -2.69
N PHE A 105 5.71 -10.37 -3.25
CA PHE A 105 5.44 -11.68 -3.82
C PHE A 105 5.12 -11.52 -5.30
N ILE A 106 5.81 -12.30 -6.15
CA ILE A 106 5.53 -12.38 -7.58
C ILE A 106 5.12 -13.82 -7.86
N ASN A 107 3.81 -14.06 -8.03
CA ASN A 107 3.24 -15.40 -8.18
C ASN A 107 3.74 -16.41 -7.12
N GLY A 108 3.83 -15.98 -5.86
CA GLY A 108 4.31 -16.80 -4.74
C GLY A 108 5.82 -16.80 -4.54
N ARG A 109 6.60 -16.18 -5.43
CA ARG A 109 8.05 -15.99 -5.25
C ARG A 109 8.32 -14.77 -4.39
N LEU A 110 8.95 -15.01 -3.24
CA LEU A 110 9.29 -13.97 -2.28
C LEU A 110 10.53 -13.17 -2.73
N ILE A 111 10.42 -11.85 -2.67
CA ILE A 111 11.52 -10.90 -2.80
C ILE A 111 11.53 -10.00 -1.56
N SER A 112 12.66 -9.97 -0.86
CA SER A 112 12.82 -9.20 0.39
C SER A 112 13.60 -7.92 0.15
N GLY A 113 13.04 -6.79 0.55
CA GLY A 113 13.69 -5.48 0.53
C GLY A 113 13.44 -4.66 -0.74
N ALA A 114 13.88 -3.40 -0.67
CA ALA A 114 13.85 -2.47 -1.79
C ALA A 114 15.06 -2.75 -2.70
N LEU A 115 14.85 -3.59 -3.72
CA LEU A 115 15.89 -3.97 -4.69
C LEU A 115 15.78 -3.14 -5.98
N PRO A 116 16.82 -3.13 -6.82
CA PRO A 116 16.75 -2.52 -8.15
C PRO A 116 15.66 -3.16 -9.01
N PHE A 117 15.03 -2.37 -9.89
CA PHE A 117 13.94 -2.80 -10.75
C PHE A 117 14.27 -4.05 -11.58
N GLU A 118 15.52 -4.17 -12.02
CA GLU A 118 16.05 -5.28 -12.82
C GLU A 118 15.90 -6.63 -12.10
N THR A 119 15.91 -6.63 -10.75
CA THR A 119 15.68 -7.84 -9.95
C THR A 119 14.23 -8.31 -10.09
N PHE A 120 13.28 -7.37 -10.07
CA PHE A 120 11.87 -7.66 -10.24
C PHE A 120 11.57 -8.06 -11.70
N GLU A 121 12.13 -7.34 -12.66
CA GLU A 121 11.99 -7.61 -14.09
C GLU A 121 12.41 -9.05 -14.43
N THR A 122 13.55 -9.50 -13.90
CA THR A 122 14.04 -10.88 -14.09
C THR A 122 13.01 -11.91 -13.61
N VAL A 123 12.41 -11.70 -12.43
CA VAL A 123 11.44 -12.64 -11.85
C VAL A 123 10.12 -12.61 -12.60
N ILE A 124 9.64 -11.44 -13.01
CA ILE A 124 8.38 -11.29 -13.76
C ILE A 124 8.48 -11.94 -15.12
N ASN A 125 9.59 -11.72 -15.84
CA ASN A 125 9.78 -12.32 -17.16
C ASN A 125 9.81 -13.86 -17.09
N ASP A 126 10.39 -14.44 -16.03
CA ASP A 126 10.35 -15.90 -15.80
C ASP A 126 8.91 -16.38 -15.50
N GLU A 127 8.13 -15.63 -14.73
CA GLU A 127 6.73 -15.98 -14.44
C GLU A 127 5.81 -15.87 -15.66
N LEU A 128 5.96 -14.83 -16.48
CA LEU A 128 5.20 -14.66 -17.72
C LEU A 128 5.46 -15.81 -18.70
N ALA A 129 6.74 -16.17 -18.89
CA ALA A 129 7.11 -17.30 -19.75
C ALA A 129 6.59 -18.66 -19.25
N ARG A 130 6.29 -18.79 -17.94
CA ARG A 130 5.68 -20.00 -17.37
C ARG A 130 4.18 -20.07 -17.62
N GLY A 131 3.48 -18.93 -17.55
CA GLY A 131 2.03 -18.84 -17.71
C GLY A 131 1.54 -18.96 -19.16
N GLU A 132 2.43 -18.78 -20.15
CA GLU A 132 2.14 -18.99 -21.58
C GLU A 132 2.19 -20.46 -22.01
N ARG A 133 2.50 -21.40 -21.10
CA ARG A 133 2.60 -22.84 -21.37
C ARG A 133 1.37 -23.64 -20.95
#